data_AF-A0A0R1U439-F1
#
_entry.id   AF-A0A0R1U439-F1
#
_cell.length_a   1.000
_cell.length_b   1.000
_cell.length_c   1.000
_cell.angle_alpha   90.00
_cell.angle_beta   90.00
_cell.angle_gamma   90.00
#
_symmetry.space_group_name_H-M   'P 1'
#
loop_
_entity.id
_entity.type
_entity.pdbx_description
1 polymer ?
#
loop_
_entity_poly.entity_id
_entity_poly.type
_entity_poly.pdbx_seq_one_letter_code
_entity_poly.pdbx_strand_id
1 'polypeptide(L)'
;MKREELKELGLNDDQIAAVMTSYGKEVNPLKEQVDSLTSERDNLKQQVSDRDGQLDDLRKNAGKNEELEATIKQLQEDNKAAAAKYQNDLAAKEKGFKIEGALRDAKAKNVKAVLSLIDTEKVSVQKDGTLDGLTDQIEAVKKSDSYLFDAKNAGQPIKFGGNFGNGNNNNGAGKDDIASRIAARFAGTAE
;
A
#
# COMPACT_ATOMS: atom_id res chain seq x y z
N MET A 1 2.84 8.90 2.72
CA MET A 1 4.01 9.75 3.04
C MET A 1 3.65 11.21 2.85
N LYS A 2 3.94 12.05 3.84
CA LYS A 2 3.68 13.51 3.79
C LYS A 2 4.96 14.29 3.53
N ARG A 3 4.83 15.48 2.92
CA ARG A 3 5.99 16.36 2.67
C ARG A 3 6.73 16.74 3.96
N GLU A 4 6.00 16.96 5.05
CA GLU A 4 6.59 17.32 6.35
C GLU A 4 7.46 16.19 6.92
N GLU A 5 7.03 14.94 6.78
CA GLU A 5 7.83 13.76 7.18
C GLU A 5 9.16 13.69 6.39
N LEU A 6 9.15 14.12 5.12
CA LEU A 6 10.35 14.15 4.29
C LEU A 6 11.29 15.32 4.63
N LYS A 7 10.75 16.47 5.06
CA LYS A 7 11.55 17.59 5.57
C LYS A 7 12.24 17.22 6.88
N GLU A 8 11.52 16.54 7.78
CA GLU A 8 12.09 16.04 9.04
C GLU A 8 13.23 15.02 8.83
N LEU A 9 13.19 14.29 7.70
CA LEU A 9 14.28 13.39 7.28
C LEU A 9 15.48 14.12 6.65
N GLY A 10 15.46 15.46 6.58
CA GLY A 10 16.56 16.28 6.08
C GLY A 10 16.66 16.37 4.56
N LEU A 11 15.61 15.98 3.82
CA LEU A 11 15.57 16.18 2.37
C LEU A 11 15.34 17.66 2.05
N ASN A 12 16.01 18.15 1.02
CA ASN A 12 15.73 19.49 0.49
C ASN A 12 14.47 19.49 -0.39
N ASP A 13 13.95 20.68 -0.69
CA ASP A 13 12.67 20.83 -1.41
C ASP A 13 12.66 20.15 -2.78
N ASP A 14 13.79 20.15 -3.50
CA ASP A 14 13.92 19.50 -4.81
C ASP A 14 13.87 17.96 -4.71
N GLN A 15 14.55 17.41 -3.69
CA GLN A 15 14.52 15.97 -3.41
C GLN A 15 13.12 15.53 -2.95
N ILE A 16 12.45 16.34 -2.13
CA ILE A 16 11.06 16.10 -1.70
C ILE A 16 10.14 16.11 -2.92
N ALA A 17 10.30 17.07 -3.83
CA ALA A 17 9.49 17.16 -5.04
C ALA A 17 9.68 15.92 -5.93
N ALA A 18 10.92 15.44 -6.10
CA ALA A 18 11.21 14.23 -6.87
C ALA A 18 10.57 12.98 -6.23
N VAL A 19 10.73 12.78 -4.91
CA VAL A 19 10.14 11.65 -4.18
C VAL A 19 8.63 11.68 -4.25
N MET A 20 8.00 12.83 -3.99
CA MET A 20 6.54 12.97 -4.06
C MET A 20 6.00 12.74 -5.47
N THR A 21 6.77 13.09 -6.50
CA THR A 21 6.41 12.83 -7.89
C THR A 21 6.44 11.33 -8.20
N SER A 22 7.53 10.63 -7.84
CA SER A 22 7.63 9.19 -8.04
C SER A 22 6.59 8.42 -7.22
N TYR A 23 6.39 8.82 -5.96
CA TYR A 23 5.33 8.28 -5.11
C TYR A 23 3.95 8.51 -5.70
N GLY A 24 3.67 9.71 -6.23
CA GLY A 24 2.41 10.01 -6.92
C GLY A 24 2.21 9.14 -8.16
N LYS A 25 3.26 8.87 -8.95
CA LYS A 25 3.18 7.98 -10.12
C LYS A 25 2.82 6.53 -9.75
N GLU A 26 3.23 6.05 -8.58
CA GLU A 26 2.89 4.70 -8.13
C GLU A 26 1.53 4.65 -7.41
N VAL A 27 1.23 5.65 -6.58
CA VAL A 27 0.03 5.65 -5.74
C VAL A 27 -1.22 6.12 -6.48
N ASN A 28 -1.12 7.05 -7.43
CA ASN A 28 -2.30 7.53 -8.14
C ASN A 28 -3.00 6.42 -8.95
N PRO A 29 -2.30 5.56 -9.72
CA PRO A 29 -2.94 4.44 -10.41
C PRO A 29 -3.58 3.43 -9.46
N LEU A 30 -2.94 3.16 -8.31
CA LEU A 30 -3.49 2.29 -7.28
C LEU A 30 -4.77 2.89 -6.67
N LYS A 31 -4.78 4.21 -6.43
CA LYS A 31 -5.96 4.93 -5.95
C LYS A 31 -7.10 4.86 -6.96
N GLU A 32 -6.82 5.13 -8.24
CA GLU A 32 -7.81 5.00 -9.33
C GLU A 32 -8.37 3.57 -9.42
N GLN A 33 -7.51 2.56 -9.29
CA GLN A 33 -7.94 1.17 -9.28
C GLN A 33 -8.83 0.84 -8.07
N VAL A 34 -8.50 1.34 -6.88
CA VAL A 34 -9.34 1.19 -5.68
C VAL A 34 -10.68 1.89 -5.86
N ASP A 35 -10.70 3.11 -6.38
CA ASP A 35 -11.93 3.87 -6.60
C ASP A 35 -12.83 3.19 -7.66
N SER A 36 -12.22 2.64 -8.73
CA SER A 36 -12.91 1.84 -9.75
C SER A 36 -13.50 0.56 -9.16
N LEU A 37 -12.72 -0.23 -8.41
CA LEU A 37 -13.19 -1.44 -7.75
C LEU A 37 -14.28 -1.16 -6.71
N THR A 38 -14.18 -0.04 -6.01
CA THR A 38 -15.21 0.41 -5.06
C THR A 38 -16.52 0.71 -5.77
N SER A 39 -16.45 1.42 -6.90
CA SER A 39 -17.61 1.75 -7.73
C SER A 39 -18.25 0.50 -8.35
N GLU A 40 -17.45 -0.43 -8.85
CA GLU A 40 -17.91 -1.71 -9.38
C GLU A 40 -18.61 -2.54 -8.29
N ARG A 41 -18.02 -2.60 -7.09
CA ARG A 41 -18.62 -3.25 -5.93
C ARG A 41 -19.98 -2.64 -5.58
N ASP A 42 -20.08 -1.32 -5.56
CA ASP A 42 -21.33 -0.63 -5.20
C ASP A 42 -22.41 -0.84 -6.28
N ASN A 43 -22.02 -0.84 -7.56
CA ASN A 43 -22.92 -1.18 -8.67
C ASN A 43 -23.42 -2.64 -8.56
N LEU A 44 -22.53 -3.61 -8.33
CA LEU A 44 -22.91 -5.01 -8.15
C LEU A 44 -23.85 -5.20 -6.96
N LYS A 45 -23.63 -4.49 -5.84
CA LYS A 45 -24.57 -4.48 -4.71
C LYS A 45 -25.95 -3.96 -5.10
N GLN A 46 -26.02 -2.88 -5.88
CA GLN A 46 -27.30 -2.34 -6.36
C GLN A 46 -28.02 -3.36 -7.26
N GLN A 47 -27.32 -3.99 -8.20
CA GLN A 47 -27.91 -5.01 -9.07
C GLN A 47 -28.47 -6.21 -8.30
N VAL A 48 -27.81 -6.63 -7.21
CA VAL A 48 -28.34 -7.69 -6.33
C VAL A 48 -29.63 -7.23 -5.65
N SER A 49 -29.65 -6.00 -5.12
CA SER A 49 -30.85 -5.43 -4.51
C SER A 49 -32.01 -5.30 -5.50
N ASP A 50 -31.74 -4.86 -6.74
CA ASP A 50 -32.75 -4.71 -7.78
C ASP A 50 -33.33 -6.07 -8.18
N ARG A 51 -32.47 -7.09 -8.33
CA ARG A 51 -32.89 -8.47 -8.62
C ARG A 51 -33.73 -9.06 -7.48
N ASP A 52 -33.38 -8.79 -6.22
CA ASP A 52 -34.20 -9.22 -5.08
C ASP A 52 -35.59 -8.58 -5.09
N GLY A 53 -35.67 -7.30 -5.45
CA GLY A 53 -36.94 -6.60 -5.67
C GLY A 53 -37.76 -7.25 -6.79
N GLN A 54 -37.14 -7.52 -7.94
CA GLN A 54 -37.79 -8.20 -9.06
C GLN A 54 -38.29 -9.60 -8.70
N LEU A 55 -37.54 -10.35 -7.90
CA LEU A 55 -37.96 -11.66 -7.41
C LEU A 55 -39.19 -11.55 -6.50
N ASP A 56 -39.23 -10.56 -5.61
CA ASP A 56 -40.39 -10.33 -4.75
C ASP A 56 -41.65 -9.94 -5.55
N ASP A 57 -41.48 -9.12 -6.58
CA ASP A 57 -42.57 -8.76 -7.50
C ASP A 57 -43.03 -9.96 -8.34
N LEU A 58 -42.10 -10.79 -8.83
CA LEU A 58 -42.43 -12.01 -9.56
C LEU A 58 -43.23 -12.96 -8.66
N ARG A 59 -42.85 -13.10 -7.39
CA ARG A 59 -43.55 -13.93 -6.40
C ARG A 59 -44.98 -13.46 -6.20
N LYS A 60 -45.19 -12.15 -6.02
CA LYS A 60 -46.52 -11.56 -5.85
C LYS A 60 -47.40 -11.78 -7.08
N ASN A 61 -46.81 -11.74 -8.27
CA ASN A 61 -47.52 -11.82 -9.55
C ASN A 61 -47.70 -13.25 -10.10
N ALA A 62 -46.93 -14.24 -9.62
CA ALA A 62 -46.94 -15.62 -10.12
C ALA A 62 -48.21 -16.43 -9.77
N GLY A 63 -49.07 -15.93 -8.87
CA GLY A 63 -50.25 -16.68 -8.40
C GLY A 63 -49.88 -17.96 -7.63
N LYS A 64 -50.82 -18.90 -7.46
CA LYS A 64 -50.58 -20.19 -6.77
C LYS A 64 -49.82 -21.20 -7.65
N ASN A 65 -48.62 -20.87 -8.09
CA ASN A 65 -47.72 -21.83 -8.68
C ASN A 65 -46.65 -22.20 -7.64
N GLU A 66 -46.92 -23.26 -6.88
CA GLU A 66 -46.12 -23.68 -5.72
C GLU A 66 -44.64 -23.92 -6.08
N GLU A 67 -44.37 -24.42 -7.28
CA GLU A 67 -43.02 -24.70 -7.78
C GLU A 67 -42.25 -23.40 -8.11
N LEU A 68 -42.95 -22.41 -8.68
CA LEU A 68 -42.43 -21.07 -8.93
C LEU A 68 -42.21 -20.31 -7.61
N GLU A 69 -43.15 -20.35 -6.66
CA GLU A 69 -42.98 -19.74 -5.35
C GLU A 69 -41.80 -20.34 -4.57
N ALA A 70 -41.63 -21.67 -4.62
CA ALA A 70 -40.51 -22.35 -3.99
C ALA A 70 -39.17 -21.93 -4.61
N THR A 71 -39.09 -21.87 -5.95
CA THR A 71 -37.90 -21.42 -6.66
C THR A 71 -37.55 -19.98 -6.33
N ILE A 72 -38.54 -19.09 -6.28
CA ILE A 72 -38.30 -17.68 -5.94
C ILE A 72 -37.81 -17.54 -4.50
N LYS A 73 -38.39 -18.29 -3.56
CA LYS A 73 -37.93 -18.30 -2.17
C LYS A 73 -36.47 -18.78 -2.07
N GLN A 74 -36.11 -19.85 -2.78
CA GLN A 74 -34.73 -20.34 -2.82
C GLN A 74 -33.78 -19.27 -3.37
N LEU A 75 -34.14 -18.62 -4.49
CA LEU A 75 -33.31 -17.55 -5.07
C LEU A 75 -33.13 -16.35 -4.13
N GLN A 76 -34.17 -15.98 -3.38
CA GLN A 76 -34.07 -14.93 -2.35
C GLN A 76 -33.15 -15.32 -1.19
N GLU A 77 -33.16 -16.59 -0.77
CA GLU A 77 -32.27 -17.10 0.27
C GLU A 77 -30.82 -17.18 -0.22
N ASP A 78 -30.60 -17.66 -1.44
CA ASP A 78 -29.28 -17.74 -2.07
C ASP A 78 -28.66 -16.35 -2.27
N ASN A 79 -29.44 -15.36 -2.72
CA ASN A 79 -28.97 -13.98 -2.86
C ASN A 79 -28.59 -13.37 -1.50
N LYS A 80 -29.39 -13.60 -0.45
CA LYS A 80 -29.06 -13.15 0.92
C LYS A 80 -27.78 -13.79 1.43
N ALA A 81 -27.62 -15.10 1.23
CA ALA A 81 -26.42 -15.82 1.62
C ALA A 81 -25.19 -15.32 0.86
N ALA A 82 -25.30 -15.11 -0.45
CA ALA A 82 -24.25 -14.56 -1.28
C ALA A 82 -23.87 -13.12 -0.87
N ALA A 83 -24.85 -12.26 -0.59
CA ALA A 83 -24.62 -10.90 -0.11
C ALA A 83 -23.91 -10.88 1.24
N ALA A 84 -24.34 -11.73 2.19
CA ALA A 84 -23.68 -11.85 3.50
C ALA A 84 -22.24 -12.35 3.37
N LYS A 85 -22.01 -13.39 2.55
CA LYS A 85 -20.66 -13.91 2.27
C LYS A 85 -19.78 -12.83 1.64
N TYR A 86 -20.28 -12.08 0.67
CA TYR A 86 -19.53 -11.01 0.02
C TYR A 86 -19.14 -9.89 0.98
N GLN A 87 -20.06 -9.48 1.87
CA GLN A 87 -19.78 -8.47 2.89
C GLN A 87 -18.71 -8.96 3.88
N ASN A 88 -18.79 -10.23 4.29
CA ASN A 88 -17.78 -10.83 5.17
C ASN A 88 -16.41 -10.92 4.47
N ASP A 89 -16.37 -11.38 3.22
CA ASP A 89 -15.14 -11.46 2.42
C ASP A 89 -14.51 -10.07 2.24
N LEU A 90 -15.33 -9.03 2.03
CA LEU A 90 -14.86 -7.65 1.93
C LEU A 90 -14.31 -7.13 3.25
N ALA A 91 -15.02 -7.33 4.35
CA ALA A 91 -14.57 -6.94 5.69
C ALA A 91 -13.26 -7.65 6.08
N ALA A 92 -13.14 -8.94 5.75
CA ALA A 92 -11.92 -9.73 5.98
C ALA A 92 -10.74 -9.19 5.16
N LYS A 93 -10.95 -8.86 3.88
CA LYS A 93 -9.92 -8.24 3.04
C LYS A 93 -9.50 -6.87 3.56
N GLU A 94 -10.47 -6.01 3.92
CA GLU A 94 -10.19 -4.68 4.48
C GLU A 94 -9.38 -4.79 5.76
N LYS A 95 -9.77 -5.69 6.68
CA LYS A 95 -9.01 -5.99 7.88
C LYS A 95 -7.59 -6.47 7.55
N GLY A 96 -7.45 -7.39 6.60
CA GLY A 96 -6.15 -7.88 6.13
C GLY A 96 -5.25 -6.75 5.62
N PHE A 97 -5.77 -5.87 4.75
CA PHE A 97 -5.02 -4.73 4.23
C PHE A 97 -4.60 -3.74 5.33
N LYS A 98 -5.47 -3.46 6.29
CA LYS A 98 -5.12 -2.62 7.44
C LYS A 98 -4.01 -3.25 8.27
N ILE A 99 -4.06 -4.55 8.51
CA ILE A 99 -3.02 -5.28 9.26
C ILE A 99 -1.69 -5.22 8.49
N GLU A 100 -1.70 -5.52 7.19
CA GLU A 100 -0.51 -5.42 6.36
C GLU A 100 0.08 -4.00 6.33
N GLY A 101 -0.78 -2.97 6.27
CA GLY A 101 -0.38 -1.57 6.36
C GLY A 101 0.33 -1.26 7.69
N ALA A 102 -0.29 -1.65 8.82
CA ALA A 102 0.31 -1.47 10.14
C ALA A 102 1.64 -2.22 10.30
N LEU A 103 1.79 -3.40 9.70
CA LEU A 103 3.06 -4.14 9.68
C LEU A 103 4.15 -3.43 8.87
N ARG A 104 3.79 -2.81 7.73
CA ARG A 104 4.71 -1.97 6.94
C ARG A 104 5.13 -0.73 7.72
N ASP A 105 4.19 -0.09 8.41
CA ASP A 105 4.47 1.08 9.26
C ASP A 105 5.37 0.71 10.43
N ALA A 106 5.19 -0.48 10.99
CA ALA A 106 6.08 -1.06 11.99
C ALA A 106 7.46 -1.49 11.45
N LYS A 107 7.75 -1.28 10.16
CA LYS A 107 9.00 -1.62 9.47
C LYS A 107 9.30 -3.12 9.44
N ALA A 108 8.29 -3.94 9.22
CA ALA A 108 8.48 -5.36 8.92
C ALA A 108 9.25 -5.53 7.60
N LYS A 109 10.38 -6.25 7.63
CA LYS A 109 11.19 -6.55 6.44
C LYS A 109 10.43 -7.44 5.45
N ASN A 110 9.67 -8.40 5.96
CA ASN A 110 8.76 -9.23 5.19
C ASN A 110 7.40 -9.28 5.89
N VAL A 111 6.46 -8.47 5.38
CA VAL A 111 5.10 -8.34 5.91
C VAL A 111 4.42 -9.70 6.02
N LYS A 112 4.57 -10.57 5.02
CA LYS A 112 3.92 -11.90 4.99
C LYS A 112 4.46 -12.83 6.07
N ALA A 113 5.77 -12.77 6.32
CA ALA A 113 6.40 -13.56 7.37
C ALA A 113 5.95 -13.09 8.76
N VAL A 114 5.94 -11.77 9.01
CA VAL A 114 5.48 -11.22 10.29
C VAL A 114 3.99 -11.45 10.48
N LEU A 115 3.17 -11.30 9.44
CA LEU A 115 1.74 -11.58 9.49
C LEU A 115 1.43 -13.01 9.93
N SER A 116 2.28 -13.98 9.57
CA SER A 116 2.11 -15.39 9.98
C SER A 116 2.32 -15.61 11.48
N LEU A 117 2.93 -14.63 12.18
CA LEU A 117 3.12 -14.63 13.63
C LEU A 117 2.05 -13.80 14.36
N ILE A 118 1.15 -13.15 13.63
CA ILE A 118 0.04 -12.38 14.18
C ILE A 118 -1.22 -13.24 14.20
N ASP A 119 -1.87 -13.28 15.36
CA ASP A 119 -3.21 -13.85 15.52
C ASP A 119 -4.24 -12.82 15.02
N THR A 120 -4.56 -12.92 13.74
CA THR A 120 -5.51 -12.03 13.07
C THR A 120 -6.92 -12.16 13.63
N GLU A 121 -7.30 -13.27 14.26
CA GLU A 121 -8.63 -13.46 14.86
C GLU A 121 -8.81 -12.57 16.10
N LYS A 122 -7.73 -12.34 16.85
CA LYS A 122 -7.74 -11.42 18.01
C LYS A 122 -7.65 -9.94 17.65
N VAL A 123 -7.42 -9.62 16.38
CA VAL A 123 -7.38 -8.23 15.91
C VAL A 123 -8.80 -7.78 15.55
N SER A 124 -9.25 -6.64 16.08
CA SER A 124 -10.56 -6.09 15.74
C SER A 124 -10.43 -4.70 15.09
N VAL A 125 -11.28 -4.42 14.10
CA VAL A 125 -11.33 -3.11 13.43
C VAL A 125 -12.30 -2.22 14.20
N GLN A 126 -11.79 -1.16 14.80
CA GLN A 126 -12.60 -0.17 15.53
C GLN A 126 -13.35 0.75 14.55
N LYS A 127 -14.32 1.50 15.07
CA LYS A 127 -15.17 2.43 14.27
C LYS A 127 -14.38 3.55 13.61
N ASP A 128 -13.25 3.94 14.19
CA ASP A 128 -12.31 4.93 13.64
C ASP A 128 -11.33 4.33 12.61
N GLY A 129 -11.45 3.02 12.34
CA GLY A 129 -10.59 2.29 11.42
C GLY A 129 -9.27 1.81 12.04
N THR A 130 -9.04 2.05 13.33
CA THR A 130 -7.86 1.52 14.04
C THR A 130 -7.98 0.02 14.31
N LEU A 131 -6.84 -0.64 14.51
CA LEU A 131 -6.77 -2.07 14.80
C LEU A 131 -6.46 -2.28 16.28
N ASP A 132 -7.45 -2.74 17.02
CA ASP A 132 -7.27 -3.11 18.43
C ASP A 132 -6.63 -4.50 18.54
N GLY A 133 -5.76 -4.67 19.53
CA GLY A 133 -5.01 -5.90 19.77
C GLY A 133 -3.88 -6.22 18.77
N LEU A 134 -3.68 -5.42 17.71
CA LEU A 134 -2.57 -5.61 16.78
C LEU A 134 -1.25 -5.04 17.30
N THR A 135 -1.27 -3.84 17.87
CA THR A 135 -0.05 -3.15 18.33
C THR A 135 0.71 -3.99 19.35
N ASP A 136 0.01 -4.56 20.33
CA ASP A 136 0.62 -5.39 21.37
C ASP A 136 1.27 -6.65 20.79
N GLN A 137 0.63 -7.26 19.79
CA GLN A 137 1.18 -8.41 19.08
C GLN A 137 2.43 -8.04 18.29
N ILE A 138 2.42 -6.91 17.57
CA ILE A 138 3.60 -6.41 16.85
C ILE A 138 4.77 -6.19 17.83
N GLU A 139 4.52 -5.59 18.99
CA GLU A 139 5.57 -5.36 20.00
C GLU A 139 6.08 -6.67 20.62
N ALA A 140 5.22 -7.68 20.78
CA ALA A 140 5.64 -9.02 21.21
C ALA A 140 6.55 -9.68 20.16
N VAL A 141 6.18 -9.65 18.88
CA VAL A 141 6.99 -10.21 17.78
C VAL A 141 8.31 -9.43 17.63
N LYS A 142 8.32 -8.11 17.84
CA LYS A 142 9.58 -7.35 17.86
C LYS A 142 10.54 -7.79 18.97
N LYS A 143 10.03 -8.24 20.12
CA LYS A 143 10.85 -8.74 21.23
C LYS A 143 11.36 -10.15 20.98
N SER A 144 10.54 -11.05 20.44
CA SER A 144 10.93 -12.44 20.15
C SER A 144 11.78 -12.55 18.88
N ASP A 145 11.38 -11.85 17.82
CA ASP A 145 11.88 -12.02 16.45
C ASP A 145 12.32 -10.67 15.85
N SER A 146 13.10 -9.91 16.62
CA SER A 146 13.56 -8.55 16.25
C SER A 146 14.21 -8.48 14.85
N TYR A 147 14.82 -9.57 14.38
CA TYR A 147 15.45 -9.65 13.06
C TYR A 147 14.46 -9.49 11.90
N LEU A 148 13.16 -9.74 12.11
CA LEU A 148 12.10 -9.56 11.12
C LEU A 148 11.73 -8.09 10.88
N PHE A 149 12.18 -7.19 11.76
CA PHE A 149 11.94 -5.76 11.66
C PHE A 149 13.25 -5.04 11.36
N ASP A 150 13.14 -3.90 10.68
CA ASP A 150 14.30 -3.01 10.58
C ASP A 150 14.62 -2.45 11.95
N ALA A 151 15.90 -2.52 12.33
CA ALA A 151 16.37 -1.78 13.48
C ALA A 151 16.06 -0.29 13.23
N LYS A 152 15.65 0.44 14.28
CA LYS A 152 15.66 1.90 14.26
C LYS A 152 17.12 2.36 14.05
N ASN A 153 17.59 2.34 12.82
CA ASN A 153 18.72 3.14 12.40
C ASN A 153 18.19 4.56 12.35
N ALA A 154 18.28 5.26 13.48
CA ALA A 154 18.45 6.71 13.44
C ALA A 154 19.53 6.98 12.40
N GLY A 155 19.18 7.76 11.37
CA GLY A 155 19.94 7.86 10.13
C GLY A 155 21.44 8.01 10.39
N GLN A 156 22.22 7.01 10.01
CA GLN A 156 23.57 7.32 9.58
C GLN A 156 23.43 7.83 8.14
N PRO A 157 23.75 9.10 7.87
CA PRO A 157 23.75 9.59 6.51
C PRO A 157 24.70 8.71 5.70
N ILE A 158 24.22 8.17 4.57
CA ILE A 158 25.11 7.63 3.56
C ILE A 158 26.04 8.78 3.16
N LYS A 159 27.29 8.73 3.62
CA LYS A 159 28.32 9.65 3.15
C LYS A 159 28.64 9.27 1.72
N PHE A 160 27.95 9.90 0.76
CA PHE A 160 28.44 9.98 -0.60
C PHE A 160 29.74 10.80 -0.56
N GLY A 161 30.88 10.12 -0.44
CA GLY A 161 32.20 10.69 -0.65
C GLY A 161 32.43 10.96 -2.13
N GLY A 162 31.65 11.88 -2.70
CA GLY A 162 31.76 12.33 -4.08
C GLY A 162 31.50 13.83 -4.09
N ASN A 163 32.59 14.60 -4.20
CA ASN A 163 32.56 16.05 -4.22
C ASN A 163 31.92 16.53 -5.54
N PHE A 164 30.58 16.58 -5.59
CA PHE A 164 29.85 17.30 -6.63
C PHE A 164 29.82 18.78 -6.29
N GLY A 165 30.99 19.40 -6.34
CA GLY A 165 31.14 20.85 -6.27
C GLY A 165 30.83 21.45 -7.63
N ASN A 166 29.64 22.05 -7.77
CA ASN A 166 29.42 23.10 -8.74
C ASN A 166 30.19 24.34 -8.25
N GLY A 167 31.42 24.51 -8.72
CA GLY A 167 32.34 25.56 -8.29
C GLY A 167 32.83 26.40 -9.47
N ASN A 168 32.22 27.56 -9.64
CA ASN A 168 32.75 28.63 -10.46
C ASN A 168 34.01 29.23 -9.80
N ASN A 169 35.11 29.18 -10.55
CA ASN A 169 36.30 30.02 -10.55
C ASN A 169 37.11 30.31 -9.27
N ASN A 170 38.42 30.11 -9.51
CA ASN A 170 39.59 30.87 -9.08
C ASN A 170 40.37 30.43 -7.84
N ASN A 171 41.67 30.34 -8.11
CA ASN A 171 42.82 30.22 -7.24
C ASN A 171 43.10 28.84 -6.63
N GLY A 172 44.04 28.16 -7.30
CA GLY A 172 45.37 28.06 -6.72
C GLY A 172 45.67 26.75 -5.99
N ALA A 173 46.56 25.99 -6.62
CA ALA A 173 47.37 24.93 -6.05
C ALA A 173 46.67 23.58 -5.78
N GLY A 174 46.79 22.73 -6.80
CA GLY A 174 47.15 21.34 -6.60
C GLY A 174 45.98 20.37 -6.58
N LYS A 175 45.74 19.74 -7.73
CA LYS A 175 45.71 18.27 -7.87
C LYS A 175 45.41 17.90 -9.31
N ASP A 176 46.34 17.14 -9.89
CA ASP A 176 46.25 16.31 -11.09
C ASP A 176 44.84 16.18 -11.68
N ASP A 177 44.55 17.06 -12.63
CA ASP A 177 43.28 17.04 -13.32
C ASP A 177 43.27 15.95 -14.39
N ILE A 178 42.17 15.20 -14.48
CA ILE A 178 41.98 14.11 -15.43
C ILE A 178 42.15 14.61 -16.87
N ALA A 179 41.82 15.89 -17.10
CA ALA A 179 42.07 16.60 -18.35
C ALA A 179 43.55 16.60 -18.78
N SER A 180 44.49 16.74 -17.83
CA SER A 180 45.93 16.71 -18.11
C SER A 180 46.42 15.32 -18.55
N ARG A 181 45.81 14.25 -18.01
CA ARG A 181 46.13 12.85 -18.39
C ARG A 181 45.56 12.47 -19.75
N ILE A 182 44.42 13.05 -20.14
CA ILE A 182 43.83 12.86 -21.47
C ILE A 182 44.65 13.60 -22.54
N ALA A 183 45.08 14.84 -22.28
CA ALA A 183 45.93 15.60 -23.20
C ALA A 183 47.29 14.91 -23.47
N ALA A 184 47.92 14.32 -22.44
CA ALA A 184 49.17 13.57 -22.60
C ALA A 184 49.02 12.30 -23.46
N ARG A 185 47.84 11.66 -23.46
CA ARG A 185 47.56 10.50 -24.33
C ARG A 185 47.31 10.87 -25.79
N PHE A 186 46.81 12.07 -26.06
CA PHE A 186 46.59 12.54 -27.44
C PHE A 186 47.84 13.17 -28.08
N ALA A 187 48.80 13.66 -27.28
CA ALA A 187 50.06 14.21 -27.79
C ALA A 187 51.11 13.13 -28.17
N GLY A 188 50.86 11.85 -27.86
CA GLY A 188 51.78 10.74 -28.12
C GLY A 188 51.55 9.97 -29.42
N THR A 189 50.66 10.46 -30.31
CA THR A 189 50.33 9.77 -31.58
C THR A 189 50.37 10.74 -32.77
N ALA A 190 51.55 11.29 -33.04
CA ALA A 190 51.90 11.90 -34.31
C ALA A 190 53.41 11.73 -34.55
N GLU A 191 53.79 10.59 -35.11
CA GLU A 191 54.96 10.46 -35.98
C GLU A 191 54.44 10.24 -37.41
#